data_AF-A0A535PHJ6-F1
#
_entry.id   AF-A0A535PHJ6-F1
#
_cell.length_a   1.000
_cell.length_b   1.000
_cell.length_c   1.000
_cell.angle_alpha   90.00
_cell.angle_beta   90.00
_cell.angle_gamma   90.00
#
_symmetry.space_group_name_H-M   'P 1'
#
loop_
_entity.id
_entity.type
_entity.pdbx_description
1 polymer ?
#
loop_
_entity_poly.entity_id
_entity_poly.type
_entity_poly.pdbx_seq_one_letter_code
_entity_poly.pdbx_strand_id
1 'polypeptide(L)' 'VAEVRPRKLSKDDILLLGKGTTSVISLETEAMGTITLVEHEPTVTQTAYGVLSDLVTILKQKAS' A
#
# COMPACT_ATOMS: atom_id res chain seq x y z
N VAL A 1 10.44 8.47 -14.08
CA VAL A 1 9.55 9.64 -13.90
C VAL A 1 8.32 9.18 -13.15
N ALA A 2 7.89 9.88 -12.10
CA ALA A 2 6.64 9.60 -11.40
C ALA A 2 5.51 10.47 -11.98
N GLU A 3 4.31 9.91 -12.15
CA GLU A 3 3.16 10.60 -12.74
C GLU A 3 1.88 10.25 -11.96
N VAL A 4 1.01 11.23 -11.77
CA VAL A 4 -0.34 11.04 -11.22
C VAL A 4 -1.36 11.69 -12.16
N ARG A 5 -2.30 10.90 -12.65
CA ARG A 5 -3.41 11.36 -13.48
C ARG A 5 -4.55 10.33 -13.50
N PRO A 6 -5.78 10.74 -13.81
CA PRO A 6 -6.85 9.80 -14.09
C PRO A 6 -6.48 8.86 -15.26
N ARG A 7 -6.79 7.58 -15.12
CA ARG A 7 -6.69 6.59 -16.20
C ARG A 7 -7.95 5.74 -16.27
N LYS A 8 -8.32 5.35 -17.48
CA LYS A 8 -9.38 4.36 -17.70
C LYS A 8 -8.79 2.97 -17.45
N LEU A 9 -9.45 2.19 -16.60
CA LEU A 9 -9.07 0.82 -16.28
C LEU A 9 -9.94 -0.18 -17.04
N SER A 10 -9.40 -1.36 -17.32
CA SER A 10 -10.19 -2.50 -17.83
C SER A 10 -11.11 -3.01 -16.73
N LYS A 11 -12.23 -3.65 -17.10
CA LYS A 11 -13.17 -4.26 -16.13
C LYS A 11 -12.54 -5.41 -15.33
N ASP A 12 -11.52 -6.04 -15.90
CA ASP A 12 -10.82 -7.18 -15.29
C ASP A 12 -9.53 -6.73 -14.57
N ASP A 13 -9.27 -5.42 -14.50
CA ASP A 13 -8.08 -4.87 -13.84
C ASP A 13 -8.24 -4.95 -12.31
N ILE A 14 -7.26 -5.55 -11.64
CA ILE A 14 -7.24 -5.72 -10.18
C ILE A 14 -7.34 -4.38 -9.43
N LEU A 15 -6.89 -3.28 -10.04
CA LEU A 15 -6.97 -1.95 -9.44
C LEU A 15 -8.43 -1.46 -9.28
N LEU A 16 -9.41 -2.07 -9.95
CA LEU A 16 -10.83 -1.77 -9.74
C LEU A 16 -11.37 -2.18 -8.37
N LEU A 17 -10.61 -2.94 -7.59
CA LEU A 17 -10.96 -3.26 -6.20
C LEU A 17 -10.88 -2.02 -5.28
N GLY A 18 -10.13 -0.98 -5.66
CA GLY A 18 -9.96 0.27 -4.91
C GLY A 18 -11.23 1.14 -4.87
N LYS A 19 -12.27 0.69 -4.18
CA LYS A 19 -13.54 1.40 -3.99
C LYS A 19 -13.64 2.01 -2.60
N GLY A 20 -14.34 3.14 -2.50
CA GLY A 20 -14.50 3.85 -1.23
C GLY A 20 -13.15 4.36 -0.72
N THR A 21 -12.79 4.00 0.51
CA THR A 21 -11.48 4.31 1.11
C THR A 21 -10.43 3.20 0.92
N THR A 22 -10.79 2.11 0.24
CA THR A 22 -9.85 1.02 -0.07
C THR A 22 -8.73 1.50 -0.98
N SER A 23 -7.49 1.15 -0.64
CA SER A 23 -6.31 1.43 -1.46
C SER A 23 -5.75 0.15 -2.10
N VAL A 24 -5.23 0.25 -3.33
CA VAL A 24 -4.61 -0.87 -4.05
C VAL A 24 -3.28 -0.40 -4.62
N ILE A 25 -2.22 -1.16 -4.35
CA ILE A 25 -0.86 -0.88 -4.83
C ILE A 25 -0.35 -2.13 -5.52
N SER A 26 0.08 -2.00 -6.78
CA SER A 26 0.73 -3.09 -7.51
C SER A 26 2.19 -2.76 -7.78
N LEU A 27 3.07 -3.71 -7.46
CA LEU A 27 4.51 -3.65 -7.61
C LEU A 27 4.94 -4.70 -8.62
N GLU A 28 5.43 -4.27 -9.77
CA GLU A 28 6.06 -5.17 -10.73
C GLU A 28 7.49 -5.44 -10.30
N THR A 29 7.84 -6.71 -10.16
CA THR A 29 9.18 -7.15 -9.80
C THR A 29 9.73 -8.08 -10.88
N GLU A 30 11.04 -8.05 -11.10
CA GLU A 30 11.67 -8.87 -12.15
C GLU A 30 11.62 -10.37 -11.81
N ALA A 31 11.82 -10.72 -10.54
CA ALA A 31 11.97 -12.11 -10.11
C ALA A 31 10.70 -12.74 -9.53
N MET A 32 9.83 -11.94 -8.88
CA MET A 32 8.64 -12.44 -8.19
C MET A 32 7.34 -12.15 -8.95
N GLY A 33 7.43 -11.56 -10.14
CA GLY A 33 6.26 -11.11 -10.91
C GLY A 33 5.59 -9.90 -10.27
N THR A 34 4.28 -9.76 -10.47
CA THR A 34 3.51 -8.62 -9.93
C THR A 34 2.93 -8.96 -8.57
N ILE A 35 3.22 -8.12 -7.57
CA ILE A 35 2.66 -8.21 -6.22
C ILE A 35 1.64 -7.09 -6.04
N THR A 36 0.41 -7.44 -5.68
CA THR A 36 -0.65 -6.46 -5.41
C THR A 36 -1.05 -6.50 -3.94
N LEU A 37 -1.02 -5.35 -3.29
CA LEU A 37 -1.49 -5.13 -1.92
C LEU A 37 -2.84 -4.42 -1.99
N VAL A 38 -3.82 -4.93 -1.23
CA VAL A 38 -5.15 -4.33 -1.10
C VAL A 38 -5.41 -4.02 0.38
N GLU A 39 -5.58 -2.74 0.70
CA GLU A 39 -5.94 -2.27 2.02
C GLU A 39 -7.42 -1.91 2.02
N HIS A 40 -8.24 -2.75 2.64
CA HIS A 40 -9.69 -2.56 2.68
C HIS A 40 -10.07 -1.53 3.74
N GLU A 41 -10.78 -0.49 3.30
CA GLU A 41 -11.46 0.52 4.13
C GLU A 41 -10.74 0.81 5.46
N PRO A 42 -9.52 1.38 5.42
CA PRO A 42 -8.72 1.55 6.61
C PRO A 42 -9.40 2.50 7.60
N THR A 43 -9.25 2.18 8.88
CA THR A 43 -9.68 2.98 10.02
C THR A 43 -8.49 3.71 10.65
N VAL A 44 -8.78 4.68 11.52
CA VAL A 44 -7.76 5.46 12.24
C VAL A 44 -6.74 4.56 12.97
N THR A 45 -7.17 3.41 13.48
CA THR A 45 -6.30 2.46 14.17
C THR A 45 -5.20 1.91 13.25
N GLN A 46 -5.50 1.61 11.99
CA GLN A 46 -4.50 1.11 11.04
C GLN A 46 -3.42 2.19 10.76
N THR A 47 -3.81 3.46 10.64
CA THR A 47 -2.84 4.56 10.52
C THR A 47 -1.95 4.67 11.76
N ALA A 48 -2.52 4.52 12.96
CA ALA A 48 -1.76 4.57 14.21
C ALA A 48 -0.73 3.43 14.32
N TYR A 49 -1.04 2.24 13.81
CA TYR A 49 -0.08 1.13 13.75
C TYR A 49 1.16 1.46 12.93
N GLY A 50 1.05 2.26 11.86
CA GLY A 50 2.20 2.73 11.10
C GLY A 50 3.18 3.52 11.96
N VAL A 51 2.67 4.52 12.69
CA VAL A 51 3.49 5.36 13.60
C VAL A 51 4.11 4.53 14.73
N LEU A 52 3.35 3.60 15.31
CA LEU A 52 3.87 2.70 16.36
C LEU A 52 5.00 1.80 15.83
N SER A 53 4.82 1.25 14.63
CA SER A 53 5.84 0.42 13.96
C SER A 53 7.15 1.19 13.76
N ASP A 54 7.07 2.44 13.33
CA ASP A 54 8.22 3.31 13.15
C ASP A 54 8.96 3.55 14.48
N LEU A 55 8.20 3.85 15.54
CA LEU A 55 8.78 4.07 16.87
C LEU A 55 9.51 2.82 17.40
N VAL A 56 8.90 1.64 17.27
CA VAL A 56 9.53 0.37 17.66
C VAL A 56 10.81 0.11 16.85
N THR A 57 10.78 0.42 15.55
CA THR A 57 11.94 0.25 14.66
C THR A 57 13.09 1.16 15.06
N ILE A 58 12.82 2.43 15.36
CA ILE A 58 13.84 3.39 15.82
C ILE A 58 14.45 2.95 17.15
N LEU A 59 13.63 2.48 18.10
CA LEU A 59 14.13 1.99 19.39
C LEU A 59 15.03 0.77 19.22
N LYS A 60 14.68 -0.16 18.32
CA LYS A 60 15.53 -1.32 18.00
C LYS A 60 16.87 -0.92 17.37
N GLN A 61 16.88 0.09 16.50
CA GLN A 61 18.11 0.59 15.89
C GLN A 61 19.04 1.28 16.89
N LYS A 62 18.50 1.99 17.89
CA LYS A 62 19.30 2.65 18.94
C LYS A 62 19.84 1.71 20.01
N ALA A 63 19.23 0.54 20.17
CA ALA A 63 19.63 -0.46 21.16
C ALA A 63 20.74 -1.40 20.65
N SER A 64 21.13 -1.27 19.38
CA SER A 64 22.21 -2.03 18.73
C SER A 64 23.43 -1.16 18.48
#